data_AF-A0A914LU41-F1
#
_entry.id   AF-A0A914LU41-F1
#
_cell.length_a   1.000
_cell.length_b   1.000
_cell.length_c   1.000
_cell.angle_alpha   90.00
_cell.angle_beta   90.00
_cell.angle_gamma   90.00
#
_symmetry.space_group_name_H-M   'P 1'
#
loop_
_entity.id
_entity.type
_entity.pdbx_description
1 polymer ?
#
loop_
_entity_poly.entity_id
_entity_poly.type
_entity_poly.pdbx_seq_one_letter_code
_entity_poly.pdbx_strand_id
1 'polypeptide(L)'
;MPETTITTKFTYFTRLFLYSFMILLFLNHNHLSDACFASGICGGGVGCLPPPPPPCIPAQCGVGYGCGQYGCYRLRARVASSRTLKINSKDLEGFEGGEEEHENRPLDSPDARFMACCQARQLPDQCLSKCSFVSFTRQALQNMYFRMDSCPMQAAADMQFCAAQGRDHRECCARNGVANTMAGEKCLTFCNQIPGNVTQLDMTYLSCYDRFEAFLTRN
;
A
#
# COMPACT_ATOMS: atom_id res chain seq x y z
N MET A 1 -15.40 -45.52 -61.39
CA MET A 1 -15.49 -45.32 -59.93
C MET A 1 -15.03 -43.91 -59.58
N PRO A 2 -15.93 -42.92 -59.41
CA PRO A 2 -15.58 -41.59 -58.92
C PRO A 2 -16.32 -41.28 -57.60
N GLU A 3 -15.87 -41.81 -56.47
CA GLU A 3 -16.47 -41.52 -55.15
C GLU A 3 -15.60 -40.63 -54.24
N THR A 4 -14.35 -40.33 -54.61
CA THR A 4 -13.40 -39.66 -53.71
C THR A 4 -13.39 -38.14 -53.79
N THR A 5 -14.00 -37.52 -54.81
CA THR A 5 -13.91 -36.05 -55.02
C THR A 5 -15.00 -35.26 -54.28
N ILE A 6 -16.12 -35.90 -53.93
CA ILE A 6 -17.27 -35.24 -53.31
C ILE A 6 -17.03 -35.07 -51.79
N THR A 7 -16.43 -36.05 -51.14
CA THR A 7 -16.17 -36.05 -49.70
C THR A 7 -15.09 -35.04 -49.29
N THR A 8 -14.07 -34.81 -50.12
CA THR A 8 -13.03 -33.78 -49.87
C THR A 8 -13.57 -32.36 -50.02
N LYS A 9 -14.47 -32.13 -50.98
CA LYS A 9 -15.11 -30.82 -51.16
C LYS A 9 -16.10 -30.53 -50.01
N PHE A 10 -16.83 -31.54 -49.55
CA PHE A 10 -17.75 -31.40 -48.42
C PHE A 10 -17.02 -31.09 -47.11
N THR A 11 -15.89 -31.78 -46.84
CA THR A 11 -15.06 -31.53 -45.65
C THR A 11 -14.33 -30.20 -45.68
N TYR A 12 -13.92 -29.72 -46.87
CA TYR A 12 -13.35 -28.39 -47.02
C TYR A 12 -14.40 -27.29 -46.77
N PHE A 13 -15.61 -27.47 -47.30
CA PHE A 13 -16.71 -26.52 -47.13
C PHE A 13 -17.15 -26.42 -45.66
N THR A 14 -17.26 -27.54 -44.94
CA THR A 14 -17.60 -27.53 -43.52
C THR A 14 -16.50 -26.89 -42.67
N ARG A 15 -15.21 -27.13 -42.97
CA ARG A 15 -14.11 -26.44 -42.28
C ARG A 15 -14.12 -24.93 -42.54
N LEU A 16 -14.34 -24.49 -43.77
CA LEU A 16 -14.41 -23.07 -44.11
C LEU A 16 -15.57 -22.37 -43.37
N PHE A 17 -16.71 -23.04 -43.27
CA PHE A 17 -17.88 -22.54 -42.58
C PHE A 17 -17.65 -22.45 -41.06
N LEU A 18 -17.01 -23.45 -40.45
CA LEU A 18 -16.64 -23.43 -39.04
C LEU A 18 -15.62 -22.34 -38.70
N TYR A 19 -14.61 -22.11 -39.55
CA TYR A 19 -13.66 -21.01 -39.37
C TYR A 19 -14.34 -19.64 -39.49
N SER A 20 -15.23 -19.46 -40.47
CA SER A 20 -16.00 -18.22 -40.63
C SER A 20 -16.91 -17.96 -39.41
N PHE A 21 -17.59 -19.00 -38.91
CA PHE A 21 -18.44 -18.91 -37.72
C PHE A 21 -17.62 -18.58 -36.45
N MET A 22 -16.44 -19.17 -36.28
CA MET A 22 -15.53 -18.84 -35.18
C MET A 22 -15.02 -17.40 -35.27
N ILE A 23 -14.64 -16.92 -36.46
CA ILE A 23 -14.20 -15.53 -36.66
C ILE A 23 -15.34 -14.55 -36.34
N LEU A 24 -16.58 -14.84 -36.78
CA LEU A 24 -17.74 -14.03 -36.45
C LEU A 24 -18.02 -14.03 -34.93
N LEU A 25 -17.89 -15.16 -34.24
CA LEU A 25 -18.02 -15.22 -32.78
C LEU A 25 -16.95 -14.39 -32.06
N PHE A 26 -15.68 -14.47 -32.50
CA PHE A 26 -14.59 -13.66 -31.95
C PHE A 26 -14.81 -12.16 -32.17
N LEU A 27 -15.25 -11.74 -33.37
CA LEU A 27 -15.53 -10.33 -33.66
C LEU A 27 -16.71 -9.78 -32.85
N ASN A 28 -17.75 -10.59 -32.63
CA ASN A 28 -18.90 -10.18 -31.80
C ASN A 28 -18.59 -10.17 -30.29
N HIS A 29 -17.64 -10.99 -29.80
CA HIS A 29 -17.23 -10.97 -28.39
C HIS A 29 -16.54 -9.67 -27.98
N ASN A 30 -15.82 -9.03 -28.90
CA ASN A 30 -15.18 -7.74 -28.64
C ASN A 30 -16.19 -6.59 -28.45
N HIS A 31 -17.45 -6.75 -28.89
CA HIS A 31 -18.48 -5.71 -28.77
C HIS A 31 -19.39 -5.88 -27.54
N LEU A 32 -19.38 -7.05 -26.88
CA LEU A 32 -20.16 -7.28 -25.65
C LEU A 32 -19.38 -6.93 -24.38
N SER A 33 -18.04 -6.91 -24.45
CA SER A 33 -17.17 -6.52 -23.34
C SER A 33 -17.23 -5.03 -23.02
N ASP A 34 -17.50 -4.18 -24.01
CA ASP A 34 -17.54 -2.72 -23.82
C ASP A 34 -18.89 -2.21 -23.29
N ALA A 35 -19.96 -3.01 -23.38
CA ALA A 35 -21.32 -2.57 -23.02
C ALA A 35 -21.83 -3.10 -21.66
N CYS A 36 -21.17 -4.10 -21.05
CA CYS A 36 -21.65 -4.72 -19.80
C CYS A 36 -21.02 -4.18 -18.51
N PHE A 37 -20.16 -3.15 -18.57
CA PHE A 37 -19.71 -2.40 -17.38
C PHE A 37 -20.44 -1.06 -17.17
N ALA A 38 -21.53 -0.83 -17.91
CA ALA A 38 -22.34 0.38 -17.83
C ALA A 38 -23.61 0.13 -16.99
N SER A 39 -23.47 0.00 -15.68
CA SER A 39 -24.56 0.22 -14.72
C SER A 39 -23.99 0.82 -13.44
N GLY A 40 -23.61 2.09 -13.51
CA GLY A 40 -23.21 2.86 -12.34
C GLY A 40 -22.43 4.13 -12.65
N ILE A 41 -23.10 5.15 -13.20
CA ILE A 41 -22.75 6.58 -13.16
C ILE A 41 -21.32 6.99 -13.63
N CYS A 42 -21.13 7.13 -14.94
CA CYS A 42 -19.95 7.80 -15.51
C CYS A 42 -20.22 9.31 -15.70
N GLY A 43 -19.73 10.13 -14.78
CA GLY A 43 -19.44 11.54 -15.06
C GLY A 43 -18.11 11.64 -15.82
N GLY A 44 -18.13 12.27 -17.00
CA GLY A 44 -17.04 12.25 -17.98
C GLY A 44 -15.67 12.66 -17.42
N GLY A 45 -14.68 11.78 -17.61
CA GLY A 45 -13.28 12.02 -17.30
C GLY A 45 -12.46 10.74 -17.42
N VAL A 46 -11.35 10.83 -18.14
CA VAL A 46 -10.36 9.76 -18.33
C VAL A 46 -9.88 9.18 -16.99
N GLY A 47 -10.26 7.93 -16.73
CA GLY A 47 -9.78 7.16 -15.59
C GLY A 47 -10.60 7.33 -14.32
N CYS A 48 -10.93 6.20 -13.68
CA CYS A 48 -11.48 6.17 -12.34
C CYS A 48 -10.39 6.61 -11.35
N LEU A 49 -10.21 7.92 -11.19
CA LEU A 49 -9.52 8.47 -10.04
C LEU A 49 -10.22 7.95 -8.78
N PRO A 50 -9.49 7.44 -7.78
CA PRO A 50 -10.10 7.01 -6.53
C PRO A 50 -10.89 8.19 -5.94
N PRO A 51 -12.12 7.97 -5.44
CA PRO A 51 -12.91 9.04 -4.86
C PRO A 51 -12.11 9.69 -3.73
N PRO A 52 -12.15 11.03 -3.60
CA PRO A 52 -11.50 11.71 -2.49
C PRO A 52 -12.01 11.13 -1.17
N PRO A 53 -11.16 11.02 -0.13
CA PRO A 53 -11.61 10.57 1.18
C PRO A 53 -12.76 11.47 1.65
N PRO A 54 -13.80 10.90 2.29
CA PRO A 54 -14.94 11.69 2.74
C PRO A 54 -14.47 12.80 3.69
N PRO A 55 -15.05 14.02 3.60
CA PRO A 55 -14.66 15.12 4.48
C PRO A 55 -14.93 14.72 5.92
N CYS A 56 -13.90 14.74 6.76
CA CYS A 56 -14.05 14.49 8.17
C CYS A 56 -14.83 15.65 8.79
N ILE A 57 -15.80 15.37 9.67
CA ILE A 57 -16.55 16.39 10.40
C ILE A 57 -16.10 16.31 11.86
N PRO A 58 -15.45 17.36 12.42
CA PRO A 58 -14.89 17.30 13.77
C PRO A 58 -15.93 16.93 14.84
N ALA A 59 -17.18 17.38 14.67
CA ALA A 59 -18.29 17.10 15.58
C ALA A 59 -18.72 15.62 15.61
N GLN A 60 -18.30 14.81 14.62
CA GLN A 60 -18.60 13.37 14.55
C GLN A 60 -17.48 12.52 15.15
N CYS A 61 -16.32 13.11 15.46
CA CYS A 61 -15.26 12.42 16.16
C CYS A 61 -15.55 12.41 17.67
N GLY A 62 -15.35 11.27 18.33
CA GLY A 62 -15.55 11.14 19.77
C GLY A 62 -14.61 12.03 20.60
N VAL A 63 -14.92 12.20 21.88
CA VAL A 63 -14.06 12.97 22.80
C VAL A 63 -12.64 12.38 22.82
N GLY A 64 -11.63 13.22 22.63
CA GLY A 64 -10.23 12.79 22.51
C GLY A 64 -9.81 12.38 21.09
N TYR A 65 -10.66 12.58 20.08
CA TYR A 65 -10.33 12.39 18.67
C TYR A 65 -10.37 13.71 17.89
N GLY A 66 -9.51 13.82 16.88
CA GLY A 66 -9.40 14.95 15.97
C GLY A 66 -9.72 14.53 14.54
N CYS A 67 -9.88 15.53 13.67
CA CYS A 67 -10.28 15.38 12.28
C CYS A 67 -9.04 15.41 11.38
N GLY A 68 -8.72 14.31 10.70
CA GLY A 68 -7.56 14.17 9.82
C GLY A 68 -7.94 13.84 8.37
N GLN A 69 -6.93 13.72 7.51
CA GLN A 69 -7.13 13.44 6.07
C GLN A 69 -7.87 12.13 5.77
N TYR A 70 -7.76 11.14 6.68
CA TYR A 70 -8.36 9.81 6.53
C TYR A 70 -9.49 9.53 7.53
N GLY A 71 -10.03 10.56 8.18
CA GLY A 71 -11.10 10.44 9.18
C GLY A 71 -10.65 10.81 10.59
N CYS A 72 -11.30 10.23 11.59
CA CYS A 72 -11.03 10.55 12.99
C CYS A 72 -9.75 9.86 13.47
N TYR A 73 -8.82 10.62 14.03
CA TYR A 73 -7.59 10.12 14.63
C TYR A 73 -7.54 10.46 16.11
N ARG A 74 -6.90 9.63 16.92
CA ARG A 74 -6.81 9.87 18.36
C ARG A 74 -5.85 11.03 18.67
N LEU A 75 -6.33 12.04 19.39
CA LEU A 75 -5.50 13.11 19.93
C LEU A 75 -4.65 12.52 21.06
N ARG A 76 -3.33 12.50 20.87
CA ARG A 76 -2.37 12.15 21.93
C ARG A 76 -1.66 13.42 22.36
N ALA A 77 -1.64 13.69 23.67
CA ALA A 77 -0.75 14.69 24.22
C ALA A 77 0.68 14.29 23.86
N ARG A 78 1.43 15.17 23.18
CA ARG A 78 2.85 14.96 22.91
C ARG A 78 3.61 15.11 24.24
N VAL A 79 3.58 14.09 25.08
CA VAL A 79 4.56 13.94 26.16
C VAL A 79 5.80 13.31 25.53
N ALA A 80 6.44 14.06 24.63
CA ALA A 80 7.82 13.76 24.30
C ALA A 80 8.61 14.02 25.59
N SER A 81 8.95 12.92 26.27
CA SER A 81 9.94 12.78 27.33
C SER A 81 10.67 14.09 27.59
N SER A 82 10.47 14.68 28.77
CA SER A 82 11.33 15.75 29.26
C SER A 82 12.75 15.24 29.13
N ARG A 83 13.49 15.74 28.12
CA ARG A 83 14.92 15.58 28.03
C ARG A 83 15.48 16.31 29.24
N THR A 84 15.53 15.65 30.39
CA THR A 84 16.34 16.09 31.52
C THR A 84 17.76 16.09 30.97
N LEU A 85 18.22 17.29 30.63
CA LEU A 85 19.60 17.57 30.24
C LEU A 85 20.48 16.92 31.31
N LYS A 86 21.29 15.92 30.94
CA LYS A 86 22.34 15.40 31.82
C LYS A 86 23.34 16.55 32.03
N ILE A 87 23.24 17.23 33.16
CA ILE A 87 24.30 18.12 33.64
C ILE A 87 25.47 17.20 34.00
N ASN A 88 26.66 17.50 33.48
CA ASN A 88 27.87 16.71 33.72
C ASN A 88 28.18 16.67 35.22
N SER A 89 28.38 15.46 35.73
CA SER A 89 28.55 15.06 37.13
C SER A 89 29.92 15.39 37.72
N LYS A 90 30.49 16.57 37.43
CA LYS A 90 31.75 16.99 38.07
C LYS A 90 31.55 17.83 39.33
N ASP A 91 30.34 18.28 39.59
CA ASP A 91 30.00 19.03 40.79
C ASP A 91 28.91 18.28 41.55
N LEU A 92 29.14 18.05 42.84
CA LEU A 92 28.29 17.43 43.86
C LEU A 92 28.46 15.90 44.07
N GLU A 93 29.27 15.64 45.09
CA GLU A 93 29.54 14.39 45.79
C GLU A 93 28.28 13.79 46.43
N GLY A 94 28.19 12.45 46.44
CA GLY A 94 27.40 11.70 47.43
C GLY A 94 26.09 11.09 46.94
N PHE A 95 26.16 10.02 46.14
CA PHE A 95 25.17 8.93 46.19
C PHE A 95 25.81 7.65 45.67
N GLU A 96 25.80 6.60 46.50
CA GLU A 96 26.44 5.32 46.23
C GLU A 96 25.78 4.59 45.06
N GLY A 97 26.64 3.97 44.25
CA GLY A 97 26.27 3.30 43.00
C GLY A 97 25.30 2.14 43.18
N GLY A 98 24.34 2.09 42.27
CA GLY A 98 23.53 0.92 41.95
C GLY A 98 23.53 0.74 40.44
N GLU A 99 24.27 -0.27 39.99
CA GLU A 99 24.19 -1.05 38.75
C GLU A 99 23.48 -0.41 37.54
N GLU A 100 24.26 -0.11 36.50
CA GLU A 100 23.77 0.23 35.17
C GLU A 100 23.06 -0.98 34.53
N GLU A 101 21.78 -1.18 34.82
CA GLU A 101 20.89 -1.92 33.92
C GLU A 101 20.58 -1.03 32.71
N HIS A 102 21.07 -1.46 31.55
CA HIS A 102 20.70 -0.93 30.25
C HIS A 102 19.20 -1.21 29.99
N GLU A 103 18.33 -0.43 30.64
CA GLU A 103 16.89 -0.49 30.47
C GLU A 103 16.56 0.06 29.07
N ASN A 104 16.18 -0.88 28.22
CA ASN A 104 15.77 -0.72 26.83
C ASN A 104 14.68 0.38 26.75
N ARG A 105 15.06 1.60 26.36
CA ARG A 105 14.10 2.69 26.19
C ARG A 105 13.07 2.26 25.14
N PRO A 106 11.75 2.30 25.42
CA PRO A 106 10.70 1.84 24.50
C PRO A 106 10.66 2.55 23.12
N LEU A 107 11.50 3.55 22.90
CA LEU A 107 11.65 4.29 21.64
C LEU A 107 12.76 3.75 20.72
N ASP A 108 13.51 2.74 21.15
CA ASP A 108 14.64 2.22 20.37
C ASP A 108 14.27 1.09 19.39
N SER A 109 13.05 0.54 19.46
CA SER A 109 12.63 -0.49 18.49
C SER A 109 12.19 0.13 17.15
N PRO A 110 12.48 -0.55 16.01
CA PRO A 110 12.00 -0.12 14.68
C PRO A 110 10.48 0.07 14.62
N ASP A 111 9.72 -0.83 15.25
CA ASP A 111 8.26 -0.74 15.32
C ASP A 111 7.78 0.49 16.11
N ALA A 112 8.47 0.84 17.21
CA ALA A 112 8.13 2.04 17.97
C ALA A 112 8.33 3.31 17.12
N ARG A 113 9.37 3.36 16.29
CA ARG A 113 9.62 4.46 15.36
C ARG A 113 8.58 4.51 14.25
N PHE A 114 8.21 3.36 13.69
CA PHE A 114 7.16 3.25 12.68
C PHE A 114 5.81 3.74 13.24
N MET A 115 5.39 3.20 14.38
CA MET A 115 4.17 3.58 15.08
C MET A 115 4.16 5.08 15.42
N ALA A 116 5.26 5.63 15.94
CA ALA A 116 5.37 7.05 16.26
C ALA A 116 5.20 7.95 15.02
N CYS A 117 5.76 7.55 13.88
CA CYS A 117 5.56 8.26 12.62
C CYS A 117 4.09 8.20 12.16
N CYS A 118 3.43 7.05 12.23
CA CYS A 118 2.01 6.93 11.89
C CYS A 118 1.11 7.84 12.74
N GLN A 119 1.40 7.91 14.04
CA GLN A 119 0.70 8.81 14.95
C GLN A 119 0.96 10.28 14.61
N ALA A 120 2.20 10.64 14.27
CA ALA A 120 2.57 12.00 13.87
C ALA A 120 1.87 12.44 12.57
N ARG A 121 1.61 11.50 11.66
CA ARG A 121 0.82 11.72 10.44
C ARG A 121 -0.69 11.61 10.65
N GLN A 122 -1.14 11.48 11.90
CA GLN A 122 -2.56 11.51 12.28
C GLN A 122 -3.38 10.42 11.58
N LEU A 123 -2.79 9.23 11.42
CA LEU A 123 -3.52 8.09 10.89
C LEU A 123 -4.59 7.62 11.89
N PRO A 124 -5.77 7.18 11.40
CA PRO A 124 -6.84 6.70 12.27
C PRO A 124 -6.46 5.34 12.90
N ASP A 125 -7.09 4.98 14.02
CA ASP A 125 -6.67 3.82 14.83
C ASP A 125 -6.70 2.49 14.04
N GLN A 126 -7.60 2.38 13.06
CA GLN A 126 -7.69 1.21 12.17
C GLN A 126 -6.41 1.04 11.35
N CYS A 127 -5.80 2.14 10.93
CA CYS A 127 -4.50 2.14 10.26
C CYS A 127 -3.36 1.95 11.25
N LEU A 128 -3.44 2.50 12.47
CA LEU A 128 -2.42 2.31 13.50
C LEU A 128 -2.22 0.83 13.86
N SER A 129 -3.26 0.00 13.78
CA SER A 129 -3.14 -1.46 13.97
C SER A 129 -2.17 -2.14 12.99
N LYS A 130 -1.87 -1.46 11.87
CA LYS A 130 -0.98 -1.92 10.80
C LYS A 130 0.40 -1.28 10.83
N CYS A 131 0.69 -0.40 11.79
CA CYS A 131 1.96 0.34 11.87
C CYS A 131 3.04 -0.44 12.64
N SER A 132 3.28 -1.70 12.24
CA SER A 132 4.43 -2.50 12.65
C SER A 132 4.90 -3.35 11.48
N PHE A 133 6.15 -3.80 11.50
CA PHE A 133 6.70 -4.66 10.43
C PHE A 133 6.02 -6.03 10.38
N VAL A 134 5.34 -6.44 11.45
CA VAL A 134 4.60 -7.72 11.54
C VAL A 134 3.17 -7.58 11.01
N SER A 135 2.48 -6.47 11.27
CA SER A 135 1.09 -6.29 10.83
C SER A 135 0.94 -5.61 9.48
N PHE A 136 2.02 -5.01 8.96
CA PHE A 136 2.05 -4.36 7.66
C PHE A 136 2.37 -5.34 6.51
N THR A 137 1.46 -6.27 6.28
CA THR A 137 1.62 -7.36 5.29
C THR A 137 0.95 -7.05 3.96
N ARG A 138 1.29 -7.83 2.93
CA ARG A 138 0.58 -7.81 1.64
C ARG A 138 -0.92 -8.04 1.81
N GLN A 139 -1.33 -8.97 2.67
CA GLN A 139 -2.75 -9.26 2.91
C GLN A 139 -3.47 -8.04 3.49
N ALA A 140 -2.84 -7.31 4.42
CA ALA A 140 -3.40 -6.09 4.97
C ALA A 140 -3.64 -5.05 3.86
N LEU A 141 -2.66 -4.85 2.96
CA LEU A 141 -2.79 -3.94 1.83
C LEU A 141 -3.86 -4.36 0.82
N GLN A 142 -3.98 -5.67 0.54
CA GLN A 142 -5.05 -6.19 -0.31
C GLN A 142 -6.42 -5.92 0.29
N ASN A 143 -6.58 -6.15 1.60
CA ASN A 143 -7.84 -5.87 2.30
C ASN A 143 -8.19 -4.38 2.25
N MET A 144 -7.20 -3.49 2.39
CA MET A 144 -7.38 -2.04 2.25
C MET A 144 -7.80 -1.65 0.83
N TYR A 145 -7.17 -2.25 -0.19
CA TYR A 145 -7.51 -1.99 -1.58
C TYR A 145 -8.94 -2.42 -1.92
N PHE A 146 -9.31 -3.65 -1.54
CA PHE A 146 -10.66 -4.18 -1.76
C PHE A 146 -11.71 -3.59 -0.80
N ARG A 147 -11.33 -2.62 0.04
CA ARG A 147 -12.19 -1.99 1.05
C ARG A 147 -12.83 -2.99 2.02
N MET A 148 -12.18 -4.14 2.21
CA MET A 148 -12.50 -5.08 3.28
C MET A 148 -11.90 -4.61 4.61
N ASP A 149 -10.91 -3.72 4.56
CA ASP A 149 -10.34 -3.06 5.71
C ASP A 149 -10.98 -1.69 5.95
N SER A 150 -11.09 -1.30 7.23
CA SER A 150 -11.57 0.04 7.61
C SER A 150 -10.51 1.12 7.38
N CYS A 151 -9.23 0.75 7.28
CA CYS A 151 -8.16 1.67 6.89
C CYS A 151 -8.20 1.91 5.36
N PRO A 152 -8.35 3.16 4.88
CA PRO A 152 -8.42 3.45 3.45
C PRO A 152 -7.07 3.24 2.76
N MET A 153 -7.08 2.80 1.50
CA MET A 153 -5.86 2.53 0.72
C MET A 153 -4.93 3.75 0.61
N GLN A 154 -5.47 4.97 0.61
CA GLN A 154 -4.69 6.21 0.55
C GLN A 154 -3.73 6.36 1.74
N ALA A 155 -4.10 5.86 2.92
CA ALA A 155 -3.23 5.87 4.10
C ALA A 155 -2.03 4.92 3.97
N ALA A 156 -2.06 3.96 3.02
CA ALA A 156 -0.95 3.04 2.81
C ALA A 156 0.33 3.77 2.38
N ALA A 157 0.25 4.87 1.62
CA ALA A 157 1.43 5.63 1.21
C ALA A 157 2.15 6.24 2.41
N ASP A 158 1.39 6.76 3.37
CA ASP A 158 1.92 7.32 4.61
C ASP A 158 2.51 6.23 5.52
N MET A 159 1.89 5.06 5.57
CA MET A 159 2.43 3.90 6.29
C MET A 159 3.74 3.41 5.66
N GLN A 160 3.80 3.28 4.33
CA GLN A 160 5.04 2.93 3.61
C GLN A 160 6.15 3.96 3.85
N PHE A 161 5.81 5.27 3.83
CA PHE A 161 6.73 6.35 4.16
C PHE A 161 7.31 6.18 5.57
N CYS A 162 6.45 5.88 6.54
CA CYS A 162 6.87 5.71 7.92
C CYS A 162 7.71 4.44 8.15
N ALA A 163 7.37 3.33 7.50
CA ALA A 163 8.13 2.08 7.57
C ALA A 163 9.59 2.27 7.11
N ALA A 164 9.82 3.17 6.16
CA ALA A 164 11.13 3.41 5.58
C ALA A 164 11.78 4.74 6.01
N GLN A 165 11.24 5.37 7.07
CA GLN A 165 11.90 6.48 7.77
C GLN A 165 12.18 7.73 6.91
N GLY A 166 11.45 7.93 5.81
CA GLY A 166 11.51 9.15 5.00
C GLY A 166 12.86 9.45 4.33
N ARG A 167 13.63 8.42 3.97
CA ARG A 167 14.92 8.56 3.27
C ARG A 167 14.84 8.00 1.84
N ASP A 168 15.79 8.37 0.99
CA ASP A 168 15.92 7.78 -0.33
C ASP A 168 16.80 6.53 -0.27
N HIS A 169 16.18 5.36 -0.45
CA HIS A 169 16.82 4.05 -0.47
C HIS A 169 16.94 3.46 -1.87
N ARG A 170 16.69 4.22 -2.94
CA ARG A 170 16.64 3.69 -4.32
C ARG A 170 17.87 2.87 -4.71
N GLU A 171 19.08 3.33 -4.37
CA GLU A 171 20.31 2.60 -4.69
C GLU A 171 20.42 1.27 -3.94
N CYS A 172 20.04 1.25 -2.66
CA CYS A 172 19.99 0.02 -1.87
C CYS A 172 18.93 -0.95 -2.44
N CYS A 173 17.75 -0.44 -2.76
CA CYS A 173 16.66 -1.22 -3.33
C CYS A 173 17.00 -1.80 -4.71
N ALA A 174 17.63 -1.01 -5.58
CA ALA A 174 18.06 -1.45 -6.89
C ALA A 174 19.06 -2.60 -6.79
N ARG A 175 20.07 -2.47 -5.91
CA ARG A 175 21.06 -3.54 -5.65
C ARG A 175 20.44 -4.81 -5.08
N ASN A 176 19.39 -4.67 -4.27
CA ASN A 176 18.66 -5.80 -3.69
C ASN A 176 17.55 -6.35 -4.62
N GLY A 177 17.45 -5.86 -5.86
CA GLY A 177 16.52 -6.40 -6.85
C GLY A 177 15.04 -6.08 -6.57
N VAL A 178 14.75 -4.96 -5.90
CA VAL A 178 13.36 -4.48 -5.74
C VAL A 178 12.70 -4.20 -7.09
N ALA A 179 13.48 -3.78 -8.08
CA ALA A 179 13.02 -3.60 -9.46
C ALA A 179 12.90 -4.92 -10.25
N ASN A 180 13.33 -6.06 -9.71
CA ASN A 180 13.26 -7.37 -10.39
C ASN A 180 11.88 -8.02 -10.20
N THR A 181 10.82 -7.26 -10.46
CA THR A 181 9.42 -7.72 -10.46
C THR A 181 8.77 -7.38 -11.80
N MET A 182 7.57 -7.89 -12.05
CA MET A 182 6.82 -7.54 -13.26
C MET A 182 6.48 -6.03 -13.34
N ALA A 183 6.44 -5.33 -12.20
CA ALA A 183 6.22 -3.88 -12.15
C ALA A 183 7.51 -3.07 -12.40
N GLY A 184 8.69 -3.72 -12.43
CA GLY A 184 9.95 -3.08 -12.78
C GLY A 184 10.33 -1.94 -11.83
N GLU A 185 10.83 -0.84 -12.40
CA GLU A 185 11.23 0.35 -11.66
C GLU A 185 10.10 1.04 -10.90
N LYS A 186 8.82 0.73 -11.20
CA LYS A 186 7.69 1.26 -10.41
C LYS A 186 7.83 0.92 -8.94
N CYS A 187 8.43 -0.22 -8.60
CA CYS A 187 8.66 -0.61 -7.22
C CYS A 187 9.69 0.27 -6.49
N LEU A 188 10.58 0.95 -7.22
CA LEU A 188 11.55 1.89 -6.61
C LEU A 188 10.88 3.16 -6.09
N THR A 189 9.63 3.42 -6.50
CA THR A 189 8.78 4.47 -5.92
C THR A 189 8.63 4.30 -4.40
N PHE A 190 8.52 3.06 -3.94
CA PHE A 190 8.47 2.73 -2.51
C PHE A 190 9.83 2.76 -1.82
N CYS A 191 10.91 3.04 -2.54
CA CYS A 191 12.23 3.23 -1.97
C CYS A 191 12.60 4.71 -1.88
N ASN A 192 11.93 5.55 -2.67
CA ASN A 192 12.12 6.99 -2.64
C ASN A 192 11.01 7.63 -1.81
N GLN A 193 11.31 7.94 -0.55
CA GLN A 193 10.34 8.58 0.33
C GLN A 193 10.67 10.04 0.58
N ILE A 194 11.13 10.76 -0.44
CA ILE A 194 11.27 12.22 -0.34
C ILE A 194 9.87 12.82 -0.10
N PRO A 195 9.68 13.64 0.96
CA PRO A 195 8.40 14.28 1.24
C PRO A 195 7.92 15.11 0.04
N GLY A 196 6.63 15.00 -0.30
CA GLY A 196 5.99 15.79 -1.36
C GLY A 196 5.67 15.01 -2.64
N ASN A 197 6.25 13.83 -2.85
CA ASN A 197 5.86 12.94 -3.95
C ASN A 197 4.94 11.82 -3.43
N VAL A 198 3.67 12.14 -3.18
CA VAL A 198 2.68 11.13 -2.75
C VAL A 198 2.27 10.31 -3.96
N THR A 199 2.67 9.04 -3.99
CA THR A 199 2.29 8.13 -5.06
C THR A 199 0.93 7.53 -4.78
N GLN A 200 0.04 7.61 -5.77
CA GLN A 200 -1.25 6.97 -5.70
C GLN A 200 -1.05 5.48 -5.91
N LEU A 201 -1.36 4.71 -4.88
CA LEU A 201 -1.14 3.28 -4.85
C LEU A 201 -2.35 2.57 -5.48
N ASP A 202 -2.11 1.91 -6.60
CA ASP A 202 -3.08 1.05 -7.32
C ASP A 202 -2.65 -0.44 -7.28
N MET A 203 -3.42 -1.32 -7.91
CA MET A 203 -3.12 -2.77 -7.96
C MET A 203 -1.88 -3.14 -8.76
N THR A 204 -1.39 -2.26 -9.64
CA THR A 204 -0.17 -2.53 -10.40
C THR A 204 1.05 -2.62 -9.49
N TYR A 205 0.98 -1.99 -8.32
CA TYR A 205 2.01 -2.05 -7.29
C TYR A 205 1.92 -3.27 -6.37
N LEU A 206 0.88 -4.11 -6.51
CA LEU A 206 0.73 -5.29 -5.64
C LEU A 206 1.93 -6.25 -5.75
N SER A 207 2.46 -6.40 -6.96
CA SER A 207 3.67 -7.21 -7.23
C SER A 207 4.94 -6.66 -6.56
N CYS A 208 4.96 -5.38 -6.19
CA CYS A 208 6.06 -4.80 -5.44
C CYS A 208 6.03 -5.23 -3.97
N TYR A 209 4.83 -5.35 -3.38
CA TYR A 209 4.69 -5.64 -1.95
C TYR A 209 5.20 -7.02 -1.57
N ASP A 210 5.08 -8.02 -2.45
CA ASP A 210 5.65 -9.36 -2.23
C ASP A 210 7.16 -9.30 -1.96
N ARG A 211 7.84 -8.38 -2.65
CA ARG A 211 9.27 -8.15 -2.47
C ARG A 211 9.58 -7.31 -1.23
N PHE A 212 8.76 -6.30 -0.93
CA PHE A 212 8.94 -5.48 0.27
C PHE A 212 8.73 -6.25 1.57
N GLU A 213 7.67 -7.05 1.68
CA GLU A 213 7.41 -7.87 2.87
C GLU A 213 8.56 -8.84 3.16
N ALA A 214 9.16 -9.41 2.10
CA ALA A 214 10.34 -10.26 2.22
C ALA A 214 11.60 -9.53 2.73
N PHE A 215 11.66 -8.19 2.65
CA PHE A 215 12.74 -7.38 3.23
C PHE A 215 12.38 -6.87 4.64
N LEU A 216 11.12 -6.50 4.86
CA LEU A 216 10.63 -5.96 6.12
C LEU A 216 10.64 -6.99 7.27
N THR A 217 10.45 -8.27 6.95
CA THR A 217 10.40 -9.37 7.94
C THR A 217 11.75 -10.02 8.24
N ARG A 218 12.84 -9.60 7.58
CA ARG A 218 14.19 -10.18 7.71
C ARG A 218 15.13 -9.42 8.65
N ASN A 219 14.63 -8.45 9.40
CA ASN A 219 15.36 -7.73 10.46
C ASN A 219 14.76 -8.02 11.83
#